data_AF-A0AAV5TIQ1-F1
#
_entry.id   AF-A0AAV5TIQ1-F1
#
_cell.length_a   1.000
_cell.length_b   1.000
_cell.length_c   1.000
_cell.angle_alpha   90.00
_cell.angle_beta   90.00
_cell.angle_gamma   90.00
#
_symmetry.space_group_name_H-M   'P 1'
#
loop_
_entity.id
_entity.type
_entity.pdbx_description
1 polymer ?
#
loop_
_entity_poly.entity_id
_entity_poly.type
_entity_poly.pdbx_seq_one_letter_code
_entity_poly.pdbx_strand_id
1 'polypeptide(L)'
;FTGSSRLCFIGSSLLASGHSHVYVLLGFSFCYRYNAIKYSSPRSGFIISGLAVYLPNLLIHIFFAASPLLDSTELRRIVAEYHPTYDYEDRARVELLIGAEMNVPIKMSCLWFQCVILPVYAIIVIVSILVNRLLTSTLKMSEKSKQMHREIMKCLIFQAMLPLSYFVGIGIHIAQEKLLTVESIDIGHLIFTISAMTLSASPFSTLYFIQPYRM
;
A
#
# COMPACT_ATOMS: atom_id res chain seq x y z
N PHE A 1 -28.93 -11.54 -1.18
CA PHE A 1 -27.82 -11.92 -2.08
C PHE A 1 -26.71 -12.54 -1.25
N THR A 2 -26.15 -13.65 -1.75
CA THR A 2 -25.28 -14.62 -1.05
C THR A 2 -23.79 -14.32 -1.24
N GLY A 3 -23.31 -13.19 -0.72
CA GLY A 3 -21.86 -12.95 -0.61
C GLY A 3 -21.34 -13.55 0.69
N SER A 4 -20.31 -14.41 0.63
CA SER A 4 -19.68 -14.91 1.86
C SER A 4 -18.90 -13.77 2.53
N SER A 5 -19.32 -13.30 3.71
CA SER A 5 -18.63 -12.24 4.47
C SER A 5 -17.17 -12.58 4.72
N ARG A 6 -16.84 -13.88 4.84
CA ARG A 6 -15.47 -14.40 4.90
C ARG A 6 -14.67 -14.09 3.64
N LEU A 7 -15.23 -14.31 2.45
CA LEU A 7 -14.54 -14.02 1.19
C LEU A 7 -14.29 -12.52 1.02
N CYS A 8 -15.27 -11.69 1.39
CA CYS A 8 -15.12 -10.24 1.34
C CYS A 8 -14.06 -9.75 2.35
N PHE A 9 -14.04 -10.29 3.57
CA PHE A 9 -13.00 -9.99 4.56
C PHE A 9 -11.59 -10.41 4.10
N ILE A 10 -11.45 -11.60 3.51
CA ILE A 10 -10.19 -12.07 2.92
C ILE A 10 -9.78 -11.15 1.76
N GLY A 11 -10.71 -10.74 0.90
CA GLY A 11 -10.45 -9.80 -0.19
C GLY A 11 -9.94 -8.45 0.31
N SER A 12 -10.59 -7.88 1.31
CA SER A 12 -10.15 -6.64 1.97
C SER A 12 -8.78 -6.79 2.61
N SER A 13 -8.51 -7.93 3.25
CA SER A 13 -7.18 -8.25 3.80
C SER A 13 -6.11 -8.33 2.72
N LEU A 14 -6.42 -8.96 1.58
CA LEU A 14 -5.51 -9.09 0.45
C LEU A 14 -5.17 -7.72 -0.14
N LEU A 15 -6.16 -6.82 -0.24
CA LEU A 15 -5.92 -5.46 -0.70
C LEU A 15 -5.00 -4.68 0.25
N ALA A 16 -5.27 -4.73 1.57
CA ALA A 16 -4.44 -4.06 2.57
C ALA A 16 -2.99 -4.61 2.61
N SER A 17 -2.86 -5.94 2.51
CA SER A 17 -1.58 -6.63 2.36
C SER A 17 -0.85 -6.25 1.06
N GLY A 18 -1.59 -6.10 -0.04
CA GLY A 18 -1.06 -5.67 -1.34
C GLY A 18 -0.46 -4.26 -1.28
N HIS A 19 -1.14 -3.33 -0.63
CA HIS A 19 -0.64 -1.97 -0.44
C HIS A 19 0.68 -1.91 0.32
N SER A 20 0.72 -2.55 1.49
CA SER A 20 1.95 -2.65 2.30
C SER A 20 3.08 -3.35 1.54
N HIS A 21 2.76 -4.41 0.79
CA HIS A 21 3.74 -5.11 -0.03
C HIS A 21 4.33 -4.23 -1.13
N VAL A 22 3.51 -3.46 -1.85
CA VAL A 22 3.96 -2.56 -2.92
C VAL A 22 4.92 -1.51 -2.37
N TYR A 23 4.67 -0.95 -1.19
CA TYR A 23 5.59 0.02 -0.58
C TYR A 23 6.94 -0.60 -0.28
N VAL A 24 6.93 -1.78 0.35
CA VAL A 24 8.17 -2.50 0.68
C VAL A 24 8.96 -2.87 -0.57
N LEU A 25 8.29 -3.36 -1.62
CA LEU A 25 8.93 -3.66 -2.91
C LEU A 25 9.49 -2.41 -3.59
N LEU A 26 8.81 -1.27 -3.45
CA LEU A 26 9.28 0.00 -4.00
C LEU A 26 10.59 0.41 -3.32
N GLY A 27 10.64 0.40 -1.98
CA GLY A 27 11.86 0.66 -1.22
C GLY A 27 12.99 -0.30 -1.59
N PHE A 28 12.68 -1.60 -1.71
CA PHE A 28 13.63 -2.61 -2.14
C PHE A 28 14.17 -2.35 -3.56
N SER A 29 13.31 -1.87 -4.47
CA SER A 29 13.71 -1.52 -5.85
C SER A 29 14.71 -0.37 -5.89
N PHE A 30 14.57 0.64 -5.03
CA PHE A 30 15.59 1.68 -4.86
C PHE A 30 16.92 1.10 -4.37
N CYS A 31 16.89 0.24 -3.34
CA CYS A 31 18.09 -0.42 -2.82
C CYS A 31 18.77 -1.31 -3.88
N TYR A 32 17.99 -2.02 -4.70
CA TYR A 32 18.49 -2.82 -5.81
C TYR A 32 19.24 -1.95 -6.81
N ARG A 33 18.66 -0.81 -7.20
CA ARG A 33 19.29 0.11 -8.16
C ARG A 33 20.59 0.68 -7.62
N TYR A 34 20.63 1.07 -6.35
CA TYR A 34 21.88 1.51 -5.72
C TYR A 34 22.97 0.42 -5.80
N ASN A 35 22.64 -0.83 -5.46
CA ASN A 35 23.58 -1.94 -5.55
C ASN A 35 24.03 -2.24 -6.98
N ALA A 36 23.10 -2.22 -7.95
CA ALA A 36 23.41 -2.46 -9.34
C ALA A 36 24.38 -1.41 -9.92
N ILE A 37 24.19 -0.14 -9.57
CA ILE A 37 25.08 0.94 -10.03
C ILE A 37 26.44 0.85 -9.34
N LYS A 38 26.48 0.49 -8.04
CA LYS A 38 27.73 0.45 -7.27
C LYS A 38 28.59 -0.79 -7.53
N TYR A 39 27.98 -1.96 -7.71
CA TYR A 39 28.69 -3.25 -7.73
C TYR A 39 28.59 -4.01 -9.06
N SER A 40 27.92 -3.46 -10.08
CA SER A 40 27.77 -4.02 -11.43
C SER A 40 27.01 -5.34 -11.55
N SER A 41 26.98 -6.18 -10.50
CA SER A 41 26.20 -7.42 -10.43
C SER A 41 25.56 -7.59 -9.04
N PRO A 42 24.24 -7.86 -8.96
CA PRO A 42 23.59 -8.15 -7.69
C PRO A 42 24.10 -9.48 -7.14
N ARG A 43 24.69 -9.44 -5.94
CA ARG A 43 25.12 -10.64 -5.22
C ARG A 43 23.91 -11.55 -4.95
N SER A 44 24.06 -12.87 -5.01
CA SER A 44 22.96 -13.83 -4.78
C SER A 44 22.21 -13.60 -3.45
N GLY A 45 22.93 -13.14 -2.42
CA GLY A 45 22.32 -12.77 -1.13
C GLY A 45 21.32 -11.61 -1.21
N PHE A 46 21.45 -10.71 -2.18
CA PHE A 46 20.48 -9.62 -2.41
C PHE A 46 19.17 -10.15 -3.01
N ILE A 47 19.22 -11.19 -3.84
CA ILE A 47 17.99 -11.82 -4.37
C ILE A 47 17.25 -12.54 -3.23
N ILE A 48 18.00 -13.24 -2.37
CA ILE A 48 17.45 -13.92 -1.18
C ILE A 48 16.83 -12.92 -0.20
N SER A 49 17.44 -11.74 -0.03
CA SER A 49 16.86 -10.71 0.86
C SER A 49 15.52 -10.17 0.35
N GLY A 50 15.30 -10.13 -0.97
CA GLY A 50 13.99 -9.78 -1.55
C GLY A 50 12.89 -10.76 -1.13
N LEU A 51 13.18 -12.06 -1.13
CA LEU A 51 12.25 -13.10 -0.64
C LEU A 51 12.03 -12.99 0.87
N ALA A 52 13.10 -12.74 1.64
CA ALA A 52 13.00 -12.57 3.09
C ALA A 52 12.14 -11.36 3.50
N VAL A 53 12.18 -10.28 2.71
CA VAL A 53 11.42 -9.05 2.94
C VAL A 53 9.90 -9.25 2.70
N TYR A 54 9.50 -10.24 1.91
CA TYR A 54 8.08 -10.59 1.71
C TYR A 54 7.47 -11.34 2.91
N LEU A 55 8.29 -12.13 3.60
CA LEU A 55 7.85 -13.09 4.61
C LEU A 55 7.05 -12.48 5.77
N PRO A 56 7.45 -11.32 6.35
CA PRO A 56 6.66 -10.67 7.40
C PRO A 56 5.26 -10.26 6.92
N ASN A 57 5.15 -9.77 5.69
CA ASN A 57 3.87 -9.32 5.14
C ASN A 57 2.90 -10.48 4.91
N LEU A 58 3.42 -11.61 4.43
CA LEU A 58 2.65 -12.83 4.26
C LEU A 58 2.15 -13.37 5.61
N LEU A 59 3.01 -13.42 6.62
CA LEU A 59 2.62 -13.88 7.96
C LEU A 59 1.51 -13.01 8.55
N ILE A 60 1.65 -11.68 8.47
CA ILE A 60 0.65 -10.73 8.97
C ILE A 60 -0.69 -10.90 8.24
N HIS A 61 -0.66 -11.08 6.92
CA HIS A 61 -1.86 -11.36 6.16
C HIS A 61 -2.56 -12.66 6.60
N ILE A 62 -1.81 -13.74 6.80
CA ILE A 62 -2.37 -15.02 7.27
C ILE A 62 -3.04 -14.85 8.64
N PHE A 63 -2.37 -14.18 9.58
CA PHE A 63 -2.92 -13.94 10.91
C PHE A 63 -4.17 -13.04 10.89
N PHE A 64 -4.19 -12.02 10.02
CA PHE A 64 -5.36 -11.17 9.83
C PHE A 64 -6.53 -11.95 9.23
N ALA A 65 -6.29 -12.69 8.14
CA ALA A 65 -7.33 -13.44 7.44
C ALA A 65 -7.90 -14.60 8.29
N ALA A 66 -7.12 -15.15 9.21
CA ALA A 66 -7.56 -16.18 10.15
C ALA A 66 -8.40 -15.62 11.32
N SER A 67 -8.48 -14.30 11.50
CA SER A 67 -9.19 -13.70 12.64
C SER A 67 -10.71 -13.94 12.58
N PRO A 68 -11.37 -14.14 13.73
CA PRO A 68 -12.81 -14.37 13.78
C PRO A 68 -13.57 -13.11 13.37
N LEU A 69 -14.64 -13.32 12.60
CA LEU A 69 -15.60 -12.26 12.26
C LEU A 69 -16.67 -12.19 13.35
N LEU A 70 -17.18 -10.98 13.58
CA LEU A 70 -18.31 -10.76 14.47
C LEU A 70 -19.57 -11.41 13.90
N ASP A 71 -20.41 -11.95 14.78
CA ASP A 71 -21.73 -12.40 14.36
C ASP A 71 -22.60 -11.20 13.96
N SER A 72 -23.53 -11.45 13.03
CA SER A 72 -24.46 -10.45 12.50
C SER A 72 -25.29 -9.73 13.58
N THR A 73 -25.62 -10.44 14.67
CA THR A 73 -26.38 -9.90 15.80
C THR A 73 -25.55 -8.96 16.66
N GLU A 74 -24.29 -9.32 16.93
CA GLU A 74 -23.37 -8.53 17.72
C GLU A 74 -22.90 -7.28 16.96
N LEU A 75 -22.64 -7.43 15.65
CA LEU A 75 -22.32 -6.31 14.78
C LEU A 75 -23.44 -5.26 14.79
N ARG A 76 -24.69 -5.70 14.63
CA ARG A 76 -25.86 -4.80 14.71
C ARG A 76 -25.92 -4.07 16.04
N ARG A 77 -25.65 -4.76 17.16
CA ARG A 77 -25.66 -4.17 18.49
C ARG A 77 -24.62 -3.05 18.61
N ILE A 78 -23.39 -3.30 18.17
CA ILE A 78 -22.30 -2.32 18.23
C ILE A 78 -22.59 -1.13 17.31
N VAL A 79 -23.06 -1.37 16.09
CA VAL A 79 -23.40 -0.29 15.16
C VAL A 79 -24.52 0.59 15.70
N ALA A 80 -25.57 0.00 16.30
CA ALA A 80 -26.64 0.77 16.94
C ALA A 80 -26.15 1.58 18.16
N GLU A 81 -25.13 1.10 18.86
CA GLU A 81 -24.54 1.77 20.03
C GLU A 81 -23.64 2.96 19.64
N TYR A 82 -22.78 2.78 18.61
CA TYR A 82 -21.79 3.79 18.22
C TYR A 82 -22.22 4.70 17.06
N HIS A 83 -23.14 4.23 16.20
CA HIS A 83 -23.65 4.96 15.04
C HIS A 83 -25.19 4.91 15.02
N PRO A 84 -25.87 5.59 15.97
CA PRO A 84 -27.33 5.50 16.13
C PRO A 84 -28.12 6.07 14.93
N THR A 85 -27.49 6.89 14.10
CA THR A 85 -28.06 7.46 12.86
C THR A 85 -27.93 6.53 11.65
N TYR A 86 -27.23 5.40 11.78
CA TYR A 86 -27.00 4.45 10.69
C TYR A 86 -28.18 3.46 10.55
N ASP A 87 -28.86 3.49 9.40
CA ASP A 87 -29.91 2.52 9.09
C ASP A 87 -29.30 1.16 8.69
N TYR A 88 -29.16 0.27 9.66
CA TYR A 88 -28.53 -1.03 9.47
C TYR A 88 -29.30 -1.95 8.51
N GLU A 89 -30.64 -1.92 8.51
CA GLU A 89 -31.43 -2.86 7.69
C GLU A 89 -31.37 -2.50 6.21
N ASP A 90 -31.40 -1.20 5.90
CA ASP A 90 -31.30 -0.70 4.53
C ASP A 90 -29.86 -0.76 4.00
N ARG A 91 -28.88 -0.34 4.82
CA ARG A 91 -27.51 -0.09 4.34
C ARG A 91 -26.53 -1.23 4.54
N ALA A 92 -26.62 -2.01 5.62
CA ALA A 92 -25.61 -3.04 5.90
C ALA A 92 -25.56 -4.12 4.79
N ARG A 93 -26.68 -4.33 4.07
CA ARG A 93 -26.77 -5.27 2.96
C ARG A 93 -26.16 -4.73 1.66
N VAL A 94 -26.23 -3.41 1.45
CA VAL A 94 -25.68 -2.74 0.26
C VAL A 94 -24.17 -2.53 0.45
N GLU A 95 -23.75 -2.17 1.66
CA GLU A 95 -22.37 -1.81 1.98
C GLU A 95 -21.49 -3.01 2.37
N LEU A 96 -22.06 -4.21 2.51
CA LEU A 96 -21.35 -5.42 2.96
C LEU A 96 -20.56 -5.14 4.25
N LEU A 97 -21.23 -4.54 5.23
CA LEU A 97 -20.61 -4.15 6.49
C LEU A 97 -20.05 -5.38 7.21
N ILE A 98 -18.74 -5.36 7.50
CA ILE A 98 -18.05 -6.47 8.17
C ILE A 98 -17.43 -5.97 9.47
N GLY A 99 -17.82 -6.59 10.58
CA GLY A 99 -17.16 -6.45 11.87
C GLY A 99 -16.16 -7.58 12.10
N ALA A 100 -15.01 -7.25 12.67
CA ALA A 100 -14.06 -8.22 13.19
C ALA A 100 -13.70 -7.87 14.63
N GLU A 101 -13.51 -8.88 15.47
CA GLU A 101 -13.12 -8.66 16.86
C GLU A 101 -11.74 -8.02 16.94
N MET A 102 -11.59 -7.02 17.80
CA MET A 102 -10.33 -6.27 18.01
C MET A 102 -9.30 -7.10 18.81
N ASN A 103 -8.89 -8.22 18.24
CA ASN A 103 -7.90 -9.14 18.77
C ASN A 103 -6.48 -8.66 18.45
N VAL A 104 -5.50 -9.19 19.18
CA VAL A 104 -4.07 -8.84 19.01
C VAL A 104 -3.60 -8.96 17.55
N PRO A 105 -3.95 -10.00 16.79
CA PRO A 105 -3.57 -10.12 15.37
C PRO A 105 -4.08 -8.97 14.50
N ILE A 106 -5.33 -8.54 14.70
CA ILE A 106 -5.92 -7.43 13.95
C ILE A 106 -5.20 -6.13 14.28
N LYS A 107 -5.00 -5.84 15.57
CA LYS A 107 -4.27 -4.63 16.01
C LYS A 107 -2.85 -4.57 15.43
N MET A 108 -2.12 -5.67 15.50
CA MET A 108 -0.76 -5.76 14.95
C MET A 108 -0.74 -5.59 13.43
N SER A 109 -1.72 -6.15 12.72
CA SER A 109 -1.82 -6.03 11.27
C SER A 109 -2.18 -4.61 10.84
N CYS A 110 -3.14 -3.97 11.50
CA CYS A 110 -3.49 -2.56 11.27
C CYS A 110 -2.28 -1.65 11.48
N LEU A 111 -1.57 -1.85 12.59
CA LEU A 111 -0.34 -1.10 12.88
C LEU A 111 0.71 -1.31 11.80
N TRP A 112 0.93 -2.55 11.36
CA TRP A 112 1.87 -2.85 10.28
C TRP A 112 1.49 -2.15 8.98
N PHE A 113 0.25 -2.29 8.52
CA PHE A 113 -0.21 -1.68 7.26
C PHE A 113 -0.11 -0.15 7.27
N GLN A 114 -0.33 0.49 8.41
CA GLN A 114 -0.23 1.94 8.56
C GLN A 114 1.22 2.42 8.73
N CYS A 115 2.03 1.72 9.50
CA CYS A 115 3.38 2.19 9.86
C CYS A 115 4.44 1.81 8.84
N VAL A 116 4.26 0.76 8.03
CA VAL A 116 5.31 0.24 7.12
C VAL A 116 5.76 1.29 6.09
N ILE A 117 4.89 2.21 5.71
CA ILE A 117 5.19 3.26 4.73
C ILE A 117 6.21 4.29 5.24
N LEU A 118 6.22 4.60 6.53
CA LEU A 118 7.13 5.59 7.12
C LEU A 118 8.62 5.22 6.96
N PRO A 119 9.09 4.05 7.45
CA PRO A 119 10.48 3.66 7.30
C PRO A 119 10.85 3.42 5.84
N VAL A 120 9.93 2.89 5.03
CA VAL A 120 10.15 2.70 3.59
C VAL A 120 10.40 4.02 2.89
N TYR A 121 9.61 5.05 3.19
CA TYR A 121 9.77 6.37 2.56
C TYR A 121 11.10 7.03 2.95
N ALA A 122 11.52 6.89 4.21
CA ALA A 122 12.84 7.32 4.64
C ALA A 122 13.97 6.63 3.85
N ILE A 123 13.87 5.31 3.64
CA ILE A 123 14.82 4.55 2.81
C ILE A 123 14.81 5.07 1.36
N ILE A 124 13.63 5.29 0.76
CA ILE A 124 13.50 5.80 -0.61
C ILE A 124 14.21 7.14 -0.76
N VAL A 125 14.00 8.09 0.17
CA VAL A 125 14.64 9.41 0.13
C VAL A 125 16.15 9.29 0.24
N ILE A 126 16.65 8.55 1.23
CA ILE A 126 18.10 8.36 1.45
C ILE A 126 18.75 7.73 0.22
N VAL A 127 18.18 6.63 -0.29
CA VAL A 127 18.74 5.91 -1.43
C VAL A 127 18.64 6.73 -2.71
N SER A 128 17.59 7.53 -2.89
CA SER A 128 17.47 8.45 -4.04
C SER A 128 18.59 9.48 -4.07
N ILE A 129 18.94 10.06 -2.92
CA ILE A 129 20.06 10.98 -2.80
C ILE A 129 21.37 10.27 -3.12
N LEU A 130 21.57 9.06 -2.58
CA LEU A 130 22.79 8.27 -2.82
C LEU A 130 22.95 7.89 -4.31
N VAL A 131 21.87 7.47 -4.97
CA VAL A 131 21.88 7.13 -6.40
C VAL A 131 22.20 8.37 -7.25
N ASN A 132 21.59 9.53 -6.95
CA ASN A 132 21.86 10.77 -7.67
C ASN A 132 23.32 11.23 -7.49
N ARG A 133 23.87 11.10 -6.28
CA ARG A 133 25.29 11.37 -6.02
C ARG A 133 26.19 10.42 -6.79
N LEU A 134 25.85 9.13 -6.83
CA LEU A 134 26.63 8.12 -7.54
C LEU A 134 26.60 8.31 -9.07
N LEU A 135 25.47 8.74 -9.62
CA LEU A 135 25.35 9.10 -11.04
C LEU A 135 26.13 10.38 -11.42
N THR A 136 26.30 11.29 -10.47
CA THR A 136 27.03 12.55 -10.68
C THR A 136 28.53 12.36 -10.47
N SER A 137 28.92 11.46 -9.57
CA SER A 137 30.29 10.96 -9.45
C SER A 137 30.72 10.27 -10.74
N THR A 138 32.00 10.38 -11.07
CA THR A 138 32.65 9.93 -12.32
C THR A 138 32.72 8.39 -12.44
N LEU A 139 31.62 7.69 -12.17
CA LEU A 139 31.50 6.28 -12.49
C LEU A 139 31.68 6.14 -14.02
N LYS A 140 32.56 5.23 -14.45
CA LYS A 140 32.81 4.91 -15.87
C LYS A 140 31.59 4.23 -16.50
N MET A 141 30.50 4.97 -16.63
CA MET A 141 29.23 4.52 -17.17
C MET A 141 28.96 5.32 -18.44
N SER A 142 28.50 4.65 -19.50
CA SER A 142 28.14 5.34 -20.73
C SER A 142 26.96 6.30 -20.47
N GLU A 143 26.93 7.43 -21.17
CA GLU A 143 25.84 8.41 -21.05
C GLU A 143 24.46 7.79 -21.33
N LYS A 144 24.39 6.82 -22.26
CA LYS A 144 23.17 6.04 -22.52
C LYS A 144 22.69 5.28 -21.28
N SER A 145 23.60 4.62 -20.56
CA SER A 145 23.25 3.82 -19.38
C SER A 145 22.89 4.70 -18.19
N LYS A 146 23.59 5.84 -18.04
CA LYS A 146 23.26 6.89 -17.06
C LYS A 146 21.87 7.49 -17.29
N GLN A 147 21.51 7.78 -18.54
CA GLN A 147 20.18 8.27 -18.90
C GLN A 147 19.10 7.23 -18.55
N MET A 148 19.31 5.95 -18.87
CA MET A 148 18.38 4.88 -18.52
C MET A 148 18.14 4.79 -17.01
N HIS A 149 19.18 4.89 -16.17
CA HIS A 149 19.00 4.91 -14.72
C HIS A 149 18.23 6.13 -14.22
N ARG A 150 18.43 7.32 -14.83
CA ARG A 150 17.65 8.52 -14.48
C ARG A 150 16.16 8.34 -14.78
N GLU A 151 15.82 7.80 -15.95
CA GLU A 151 14.42 7.57 -16.33
C GLU A 151 13.73 6.55 -15.41
N ILE A 152 14.43 5.47 -15.04
CA ILE A 152 13.91 4.48 -14.09
C ILE A 152 13.71 5.11 -12.71
N MET A 153 14.66 5.93 -12.23
CA MET A 153 14.54 6.63 -10.95
C MET A 153 13.37 7.63 -10.95
N LYS A 154 13.12 8.35 -12.04
CA LYS A 154 11.94 9.21 -12.18
C LYS A 154 10.64 8.42 -12.09
N CYS A 155 10.56 7.27 -12.77
CA CYS A 155 9.41 6.37 -12.69
C CYS A 155 9.16 5.88 -11.26
N LEU A 156 10.21 5.42 -10.58
CA LEU A 156 10.14 4.97 -9.19
C LEU A 156 9.73 6.08 -8.22
N ILE A 157 10.21 7.31 -8.43
CA ILE A 157 9.79 8.48 -7.65
C ILE A 157 8.31 8.80 -7.92
N PHE A 158 7.87 8.76 -9.18
CA PHE A 158 6.46 8.95 -9.52
C PHE A 158 5.57 7.90 -8.85
N GLN A 159 5.98 6.63 -8.87
CA GLN A 159 5.31 5.55 -8.14
C GLN A 159 5.30 5.79 -6.62
N ALA A 160 6.36 6.37 -6.05
CA ALA A 160 6.43 6.72 -4.63
C ALA A 160 5.51 7.90 -4.25
N MET A 161 5.13 8.74 -5.20
CA MET A 161 4.20 9.85 -5.00
C MET A 161 2.73 9.41 -5.02
N LEU A 162 2.38 8.32 -5.71
CA LEU A 162 0.99 7.84 -5.74
C LEU A 162 0.44 7.50 -4.34
N PRO A 163 1.18 6.79 -3.46
CA PRO A 163 0.74 6.53 -2.09
C PRO A 163 0.59 7.77 -1.22
N LEU A 164 1.30 8.87 -1.53
CA LEU A 164 1.11 10.14 -0.82
C LEU A 164 -0.27 10.75 -1.11
N SER A 165 -0.81 10.56 -2.31
CA SER A 165 -2.17 10.99 -2.63
C SER A 165 -3.23 10.31 -1.75
N TYR A 166 -2.99 9.07 -1.32
CA TYR A 166 -3.85 8.35 -0.39
C TYR A 166 -3.90 9.00 1.01
N PHE A 167 -2.74 9.47 1.51
CA PHE A 167 -2.71 10.22 2.78
C PHE A 167 -3.47 11.54 2.72
N VAL A 168 -3.45 12.22 1.57
CA VAL A 168 -4.27 13.42 1.35
C VAL A 168 -5.76 13.07 1.45
N GLY A 169 -6.18 11.93 0.87
CA GLY A 169 -7.55 11.43 1.00
C GLY A 169 -7.96 11.14 2.44
N ILE A 170 -7.09 10.49 3.23
CA ILE A 170 -7.32 10.28 4.67
C ILE A 170 -7.42 11.61 5.42
N GLY A 171 -6.52 12.56 5.12
CA GLY A 171 -6.54 13.88 5.76
C GLY A 171 -7.85 14.63 5.51
N ILE A 172 -8.38 14.55 4.29
CA ILE A 172 -9.68 15.12 3.93
C ILE A 172 -10.80 14.45 4.73
N HIS A 173 -10.79 13.12 4.86
CA HIS A 173 -11.79 12.38 5.64
C HIS A 173 -11.80 12.80 7.12
N ILE A 174 -10.63 12.83 7.75
CA ILE A 174 -10.49 13.23 9.16
C ILE A 174 -10.92 14.69 9.34
N ALA A 175 -10.59 15.56 8.38
CA ALA A 175 -11.02 16.95 8.42
C ALA A 175 -12.56 17.07 8.32
N GLN A 176 -13.21 16.28 7.49
CA GLN A 176 -14.67 16.29 7.36
C GLN A 176 -15.39 15.78 8.61
N GLU A 177 -14.90 14.68 9.18
CA GLU A 177 -15.42 14.10 10.41
C GLU A 177 -15.33 15.10 11.58
N LYS A 178 -14.22 15.85 11.66
CA LYS A 178 -13.97 16.81 12.76
C LYS A 178 -14.54 18.22 12.55
N LEU A 179 -14.65 18.72 11.31
CA LEU A 179 -15.05 20.11 11.03
C LEU A 179 -16.46 20.25 10.48
N LEU A 180 -16.97 19.29 9.72
CA LEU A 180 -18.20 19.49 8.95
C LEU A 180 -19.41 18.73 9.50
N THR A 181 -19.23 17.77 10.42
CA THR A 181 -20.32 17.00 11.07
C THR A 181 -21.33 16.42 10.07
N VAL A 182 -20.91 16.25 8.81
CA VAL A 182 -21.68 15.66 7.73
C VAL A 182 -20.93 14.39 7.34
N GLU A 183 -21.43 13.27 7.81
CA GLU A 183 -20.94 11.94 7.47
C GLU A 183 -21.50 11.58 6.08
N SER A 184 -20.75 11.91 5.02
CA SER A 184 -21.10 11.51 3.65
C SER A 184 -20.41 10.21 3.27
N ILE A 185 -21.21 9.15 3.15
CA ILE A 185 -20.79 7.77 2.83
C ILE A 185 -19.99 7.67 1.52
N ASP A 186 -20.27 8.56 0.56
CA ASP A 186 -19.58 8.62 -0.73
C ASP A 186 -18.06 8.78 -0.61
N ILE A 187 -17.59 9.37 0.49
CA ILE A 187 -16.18 9.72 0.67
C ILE A 187 -15.35 8.51 1.12
N GLY A 188 -15.92 7.64 1.96
CA GLY A 188 -15.27 6.38 2.35
C GLY A 188 -15.02 5.47 1.14
N HIS A 189 -16.01 5.36 0.25
CA HIS A 189 -15.89 4.60 -0.99
C HIS A 189 -14.89 5.22 -1.98
N LEU A 190 -14.82 6.55 -2.05
CA LEU A 190 -13.83 7.27 -2.85
C LEU A 190 -12.40 6.95 -2.42
N ILE A 191 -12.11 6.92 -1.12
CA ILE A 191 -10.76 6.64 -0.61
C ILE A 191 -10.31 5.23 -0.97
N PHE A 192 -11.20 4.25 -0.84
CA PHE A 192 -10.94 2.86 -1.22
C PHE A 192 -10.77 2.70 -2.75
N THR A 193 -11.52 3.47 -3.54
CA THR A 193 -11.41 3.46 -5.00
C THR A 193 -10.09 4.09 -5.45
N ILE A 194 -9.69 5.22 -4.86
CA ILE A 194 -8.40 5.88 -5.13
C ILE A 194 -7.22 4.97 -4.76
N SER A 195 -7.32 4.22 -3.66
CA SER A 195 -6.28 3.28 -3.27
C SER A 195 -6.18 2.12 -4.26
N ALA A 196 -7.31 1.54 -4.69
CA ALA A 196 -7.32 0.50 -5.72
C ALA A 196 -6.76 1.00 -7.07
N MET A 197 -7.13 2.21 -7.49
CA MET A 197 -6.61 2.85 -8.70
C MET A 197 -5.09 3.06 -8.61
N THR A 198 -4.59 3.48 -7.44
CA THR A 198 -3.14 3.64 -7.19
C THR A 198 -2.38 2.32 -7.38
N LEU A 199 -2.94 1.21 -6.89
CA LEU A 199 -2.34 -0.12 -7.04
C LEU A 199 -2.29 -0.53 -8.52
N SER A 200 -3.36 -0.24 -9.27
CA SER A 200 -3.44 -0.52 -10.71
C SER A 200 -2.55 0.39 -11.55
N ALA A 201 -2.30 1.64 -11.14
CA ALA A 201 -1.49 2.60 -11.88
C ALA A 201 0.01 2.26 -11.88
N SER A 202 0.49 1.52 -10.87
CA SER A 202 1.90 1.12 -10.75
C SER A 202 2.44 0.30 -11.94
N PRO A 203 1.77 -0.76 -12.43
CA PRO A 203 2.20 -1.46 -13.64
C PRO A 203 2.11 -0.58 -14.89
N PHE A 204 1.09 0.28 -15.03
CA PHE A 204 0.98 1.20 -16.17
C PHE A 204 2.10 2.23 -16.22
N SER A 205 2.49 2.80 -15.09
CA SER A 205 3.63 3.72 -15.04
C SER A 205 4.94 3.03 -15.43
N THR A 206 5.11 1.76 -15.06
CA THR A 206 6.28 0.97 -15.46
C THR A 206 6.33 0.78 -16.98
N LEU A 207 5.20 0.46 -17.62
CA LEU A 207 5.10 0.30 -19.07
C LEU A 207 5.37 1.61 -19.83
N TYR A 208 4.90 2.75 -19.31
CA TYR A 208 5.07 4.04 -19.95
C TYR A 208 6.52 4.55 -19.92
N PHE A 209 7.21 4.42 -18.76
CA PHE A 209 8.52 5.05 -18.56
C PHE A 209 9.71 4.17 -18.96
N ILE A 210 9.57 2.84 -19.04
CA ILE A 210 10.71 1.94 -19.29
C ILE A 210 10.84 1.65 -20.80
N GLN A 211 11.92 2.17 -21.39
CA GLN A 211 12.17 2.23 -22.84
C GLN A 211 12.15 0.90 -23.64
N PRO A 212 12.46 -0.30 -23.10
CA PRO A 212 12.19 -1.56 -23.81
C PRO A 212 10.72 -2.00 -23.82
N TYR A 213 9.85 -1.41 -22.99
CA TYR A 213 8.43 -1.75 -22.88
C TYR A 213 7.49 -0.68 -23.46
N ARG A 214 8.05 0.45 -23.90
CA ARG A 214 7.31 1.50 -24.60
C ARG A 214 6.96 0.98 -25.99
N MET A 215 5.76 0.43 -26.16
CA MET A 215 5.21 0.15 -27.50
C MET A 215 5.02 1.45 -28.28
#